data_AF-A0A4Y3R0R9-F1
#
_entry.id   AF-A0A4Y3R0R9-F1
#
_cell.length_a   1.000
_cell.length_b   1.000
_cell.length_c   1.000
_cell.angle_alpha   90.00
_cell.angle_beta   90.00
_cell.angle_gamma   90.00
#
_symmetry.space_group_name_H-M   'P 1'
#
loop_
_entity.id
_entity.type
_entity.pdbx_description
1 polymer ?
#
loop_
_entity_poly.entity_id
_entity_poly.type
_entity_poly.pdbx_seq_one_letter_code
_entity_poly.pdbx_strand_id
1 'polypeptide(L)'
;MRSTRYAKGAVIAATCALALLPAGAAYAGSGPSAPQPEKSRRSTAPSPAGNPASKMAKAAGVCADATEIGTRGLITKDGRTVASVKQFYSKKCKENYGYLWVWDSFRDGAKPYDVTVGVYSYNDDSVHGERSWKATTGQEFWSNGADTVSHCTAGVGTLRPAGAPQPSQAVSQKRC
;
A
#
# COMPACT_ATOMS: atom_id res chain seq x y z
N MET A 1 -43.15 0.63 -27.88
CA MET A 1 -44.56 0.78 -27.48
C MET A 1 -44.80 -0.02 -26.21
N ARG A 2 -45.40 0.62 -25.20
CA ARG A 2 -46.31 0.13 -24.13
C ARG A 2 -46.25 -1.35 -23.69
N SER A 3 -46.47 -1.73 -22.43
CA SER A 3 -46.56 -1.09 -21.12
C SER A 3 -46.99 -2.20 -20.14
N THR A 4 -46.47 -2.14 -18.90
CA THR A 4 -47.09 -2.55 -17.62
C THR A 4 -47.83 -3.88 -17.46
N ARG A 5 -47.49 -4.61 -16.38
CA ARG A 5 -48.46 -4.89 -15.31
C ARG A 5 -47.85 -4.70 -13.91
N TYR A 6 -48.52 -3.85 -13.16
CA TYR A 6 -48.47 -3.63 -11.72
C TYR A 6 -49.06 -4.83 -10.98
N ALA A 7 -48.57 -5.09 -9.75
CA ALA A 7 -49.44 -5.48 -8.65
C ALA A 7 -48.84 -4.98 -7.32
N LYS A 8 -49.66 -4.21 -6.60
CA LYS A 8 -49.45 -3.70 -5.24
C LYS A 8 -50.15 -4.64 -4.24
N GLY A 9 -49.63 -4.72 -3.02
CA GLY A 9 -50.35 -5.17 -1.81
C GLY A 9 -49.45 -4.91 -0.60
N ALA A 10 -49.60 -3.80 0.13
CA ALA A 10 -50.64 -3.43 1.10
C ALA A 10 -50.31 -3.91 2.54
N VAL A 11 -50.46 -2.96 3.46
CA VAL A 11 -50.01 -2.84 4.84
C VAL A 11 -51.03 -3.42 5.82
N ILE A 12 -50.58 -4.06 6.92
CA ILE A 12 -51.31 -4.29 8.20
C ILE A 12 -50.24 -4.48 9.29
N ALA A 13 -50.33 -4.10 10.55
CA ALA A 13 -50.94 -3.02 11.32
C ALA A 13 -50.29 -3.13 12.72
N ALA A 14 -50.22 -2.03 13.45
CA ALA A 14 -49.59 -1.92 14.76
C ALA A 14 -50.41 -2.59 15.87
N THR A 15 -49.73 -3.13 16.88
CA THR A 15 -50.28 -3.34 18.23
C THR A 15 -49.28 -2.88 19.28
N CYS A 16 -49.67 -1.82 20.00
CA CYS A 16 -49.01 -1.33 21.20
C CYS A 16 -49.26 -2.27 22.39
N ALA A 17 -48.26 -2.43 23.24
CA ALA A 17 -48.48 -2.72 24.65
C ALA A 17 -47.37 -2.03 25.47
N LEU A 18 -47.70 -0.87 26.04
CA LEU A 18 -46.95 -0.30 27.17
C LEU A 18 -47.37 -1.08 28.43
N ALA A 19 -46.40 -1.67 29.12
CA ALA A 19 -46.54 -2.06 30.51
C ALA A 19 -45.52 -1.26 31.33
N LEU A 20 -46.01 -0.53 32.33
CA LEU A 20 -45.22 0.23 33.30
C LEU A 20 -45.07 -0.56 34.60
N LEU A 21 -43.96 -0.26 35.29
CA LEU A 21 -43.62 -0.45 36.73
C LEU A 21 -42.91 -1.77 37.11
N PRO A 22 -42.07 -1.81 38.19
CA PRO A 22 -41.64 -0.75 39.13
C PRO A 22 -40.10 -0.59 39.26
N ALA A 23 -39.69 0.49 39.93
CA ALA A 23 -38.32 0.72 40.39
C ALA A 23 -37.92 -0.29 41.49
N GLY A 24 -36.83 -1.03 41.26
CA GLY A 24 -36.17 -1.88 42.25
C GLY A 24 -34.69 -1.53 42.31
N ALA A 25 -34.19 -1.28 43.52
CA ALA A 25 -32.80 -0.93 43.78
C ALA A 25 -31.87 -2.15 43.75
N ALA A 26 -30.69 -1.94 43.15
CA ALA A 26 -29.38 -2.56 43.35
C ALA A 26 -29.25 -4.08 43.58
N TYR A 27 -28.57 -4.76 42.65
CA TYR A 27 -27.42 -5.61 42.97
C TYR A 27 -26.31 -5.36 41.94
N ALA A 28 -25.12 -4.99 42.43
CA ALA A 28 -23.90 -4.90 41.65
C ALA A 28 -23.47 -6.31 41.23
N GLY A 29 -23.92 -6.74 40.05
CA GLY A 29 -23.44 -7.94 39.38
C GLY A 29 -22.57 -7.53 38.19
N SER A 30 -21.34 -8.01 38.16
CA SER A 30 -20.39 -7.86 37.06
C SER A 30 -21.01 -8.34 35.75
N GLY A 31 -21.59 -7.41 34.98
CA GLY A 31 -22.13 -7.69 33.65
C GLY A 31 -21.02 -8.19 32.72
N PRO A 32 -21.35 -9.02 31.71
CA PRO A 32 -20.37 -9.50 30.75
C PRO A 32 -19.65 -8.30 30.13
N SER A 33 -18.32 -8.30 30.21
CA SER A 33 -17.49 -7.27 29.61
C SER A 33 -17.91 -7.10 28.16
N ALA A 34 -18.37 -5.89 27.81
CA ALA A 34 -18.55 -5.52 26.41
C ALA A 34 -17.25 -5.89 25.66
N PRO A 35 -17.32 -6.47 24.45
CA PRO A 35 -16.13 -6.70 23.65
C PRO A 35 -15.43 -5.36 23.54
N GLN A 36 -14.23 -5.26 24.11
CA GLN A 36 -13.42 -4.08 23.88
C GLN A 36 -13.24 -3.99 22.37
N PRO A 37 -13.38 -2.80 21.75
CA PRO A 37 -13.05 -2.65 20.34
C PRO A 37 -11.59 -3.07 20.22
N GLU A 38 -11.37 -4.25 19.63
CA GLU A 38 -10.02 -4.70 19.31
C GLU A 38 -9.39 -3.56 18.53
N LYS A 39 -8.37 -2.91 19.10
CA LYS A 39 -7.53 -1.99 18.37
C LYS A 39 -7.04 -2.77 17.16
N SER A 40 -7.69 -2.58 16.02
CA SER A 40 -7.42 -3.30 14.79
C SER A 40 -5.91 -3.34 14.59
N ARG A 41 -5.32 -4.53 14.74
CA ARG A 41 -3.88 -4.70 14.59
C ARG A 41 -3.56 -4.25 13.16
N ARG A 42 -2.80 -3.16 13.05
CA ARG A 42 -2.39 -2.60 11.76
C ARG A 42 -1.70 -3.71 10.96
N SER A 43 -2.23 -4.04 9.78
CA SER A 43 -1.73 -5.14 8.95
C SER A 43 -0.25 -4.95 8.61
N THR A 44 0.51 -6.04 8.61
CA THR A 44 1.91 -6.08 8.13
C THR A 44 2.00 -6.69 6.73
N ALA A 45 0.88 -6.87 6.04
CA ALA A 45 0.87 -7.40 4.69
C ALA A 45 1.49 -6.39 3.71
N PRO A 46 2.24 -6.86 2.71
CA PRO A 46 2.69 -6.02 1.61
C PRO A 46 1.47 -5.50 0.82
N SER A 47 1.60 -4.35 0.15
CA SER A 47 0.49 -3.78 -0.62
C SER A 47 0.95 -2.86 -1.74
N PRO A 48 0.14 -2.63 -2.79
CA PRO A 48 0.49 -1.66 -3.84
C PRO A 48 0.74 -0.24 -3.32
N ALA A 49 0.14 0.12 -2.18
CA ALA A 49 0.36 1.40 -1.53
C ALA A 49 1.76 1.52 -0.88
N GLY A 50 2.39 0.38 -0.55
CA GLY A 50 3.62 0.30 0.25
C GLY A 50 3.29 0.24 1.74
N ASN A 51 3.82 -0.78 2.43
CA ASN A 51 3.65 -0.95 3.87
C ASN A 51 5.03 -0.99 4.57
N PRO A 52 5.44 0.09 5.26
CA PRO A 52 6.69 0.12 6.03
C PRO A 52 6.79 -0.95 7.13
N ALA A 53 5.65 -1.53 7.56
CA ALA A 53 5.63 -2.62 8.53
C ALA A 53 5.76 -4.02 7.89
N SER A 54 5.82 -4.11 6.56
CA SER A 54 5.94 -5.39 5.85
C SER A 54 7.25 -6.11 6.15
N LYS A 55 7.28 -7.41 5.87
CA LYS A 55 8.49 -8.22 6.06
C LYS A 55 9.64 -7.70 5.21
N MET A 56 9.38 -7.31 3.95
CA MET A 56 10.43 -6.82 3.05
C MET A 56 10.91 -5.41 3.46
N ALA A 57 10.00 -4.54 3.90
CA ALA A 57 10.35 -3.23 4.43
C ALA A 57 11.28 -3.35 5.64
N LYS A 58 10.93 -4.19 6.62
CA LYS A 58 11.77 -4.46 7.80
C LYS A 58 13.13 -5.05 7.43
N ALA A 59 13.16 -5.99 6.49
CA ALA A 59 14.41 -6.58 6.01
C ALA A 59 15.31 -5.57 5.28
N ALA A 60 14.73 -4.49 4.74
CA ALA A 60 15.44 -3.39 4.10
C ALA A 60 15.84 -2.27 5.08
N GLY A 61 15.51 -2.40 6.37
CA GLY A 61 15.74 -1.35 7.36
C GLY A 61 14.81 -0.15 7.24
N VAL A 62 13.69 -0.27 6.50
CA VAL A 62 12.72 0.82 6.35
C VAL A 62 12.10 1.13 7.70
N CYS A 63 12.14 2.40 8.08
CA CYS A 63 11.60 2.83 9.35
C CYS A 63 10.07 2.81 9.37
N ALA A 64 9.50 2.37 10.49
CA ALA A 64 8.06 2.12 10.60
C ALA A 64 7.20 3.39 10.46
N ASP A 65 7.78 4.58 10.60
CA ASP A 65 7.13 5.87 10.38
C ASP A 65 7.27 6.39 8.95
N ALA A 66 7.93 5.65 8.05
CA ALA A 66 8.10 6.07 6.67
C ALA A 66 6.73 6.26 6.00
N THR A 67 6.53 7.39 5.34
CA THR A 67 5.28 7.70 4.63
C THR A 67 5.56 8.01 3.17
N GLU A 68 4.65 7.61 2.28
CA GLU A 68 4.75 7.96 0.86
C GLU A 68 4.78 9.49 0.69
N ILE A 69 5.63 9.96 -0.22
CA ILE A 69 5.71 11.35 -0.63
C ILE A 69 5.66 11.47 -2.15
N GLY A 70 4.96 12.51 -2.62
CA GLY A 70 4.74 12.73 -4.05
C GLY A 70 3.78 11.73 -4.70
N THR A 71 3.68 11.82 -6.03
CA THR A 71 2.90 10.86 -6.83
C THR A 71 3.78 9.72 -7.37
N ARG A 72 3.20 8.52 -7.50
CA ARG A 72 3.89 7.35 -8.03
C ARG A 72 4.23 7.48 -9.51
N GLY A 73 5.36 6.92 -9.92
CA GLY A 73 5.68 6.62 -11.31
C GLY A 73 5.10 5.27 -11.74
N LEU A 74 4.79 5.11 -13.02
CA LEU A 74 4.32 3.85 -13.60
C LEU A 74 5.36 3.30 -14.57
N ILE A 75 5.80 2.06 -14.33
CA ILE A 75 6.63 1.33 -15.28
C ILE A 75 5.69 0.68 -16.29
N THR A 76 5.80 1.10 -17.54
CA THR A 76 5.02 0.54 -18.65
C THR A 76 5.89 -0.32 -19.57
N LYS A 77 5.28 -1.35 -20.13
CA LYS A 77 5.86 -2.21 -21.15
C LYS A 77 4.77 -2.55 -22.17
N ASP A 78 5.05 -2.31 -23.44
CA ASP A 78 4.14 -2.59 -24.55
C ASP A 78 2.72 -1.99 -24.32
N GLY A 79 2.68 -0.75 -23.80
CA GLY A 79 1.46 -0.01 -23.48
C GLY A 79 0.73 -0.43 -22.20
N ARG A 80 1.24 -1.41 -21.45
CA ARG A 80 0.62 -1.91 -20.20
C ARG A 80 1.46 -1.55 -18.98
N THR A 81 0.81 -1.20 -17.88
CA THR A 81 1.50 -0.98 -16.60
C THR A 81 1.90 -2.32 -16.00
N VAL A 82 3.20 -2.51 -15.77
CA VAL A 82 3.77 -3.75 -15.20
C VAL A 82 4.23 -3.57 -13.76
N ALA A 83 4.62 -2.35 -13.38
CA ALA A 83 4.98 -2.01 -12.02
C ALA A 83 4.72 -0.53 -11.72
N SER A 84 4.83 -0.13 -10.46
CA SER A 84 4.85 1.27 -10.05
C SER A 84 5.99 1.55 -9.08
N VAL A 85 6.51 2.77 -9.12
CA VAL A 85 7.58 3.25 -8.25
C VAL A 85 7.06 4.39 -7.38
N LYS A 86 7.36 4.36 -6.09
CA LYS A 86 7.01 5.40 -5.10
C LYS A 86 8.27 5.80 -4.34
N GLN A 87 8.19 6.97 -3.71
CA GLN A 87 9.17 7.40 -2.71
C GLN A 87 8.51 7.46 -1.35
N PHE A 88 9.26 7.06 -0.32
CA PHE A 88 8.89 7.17 1.07
C PHE A 88 9.92 7.99 1.82
N TYR A 89 9.48 8.67 2.88
CA TYR A 89 10.34 9.45 3.77
C TYR A 89 10.02 9.13 5.22
N SER A 90 11.07 8.88 6.03
CA SER A 90 10.97 8.75 7.48
C SER A 90 11.54 9.98 8.16
N LYS A 91 10.74 10.61 9.03
CA LYS A 91 11.19 11.73 9.86
C LYS A 91 12.13 11.27 10.97
N LYS A 92 11.89 10.07 11.51
CA LYS A 92 12.71 9.53 12.61
C LYS A 92 14.09 9.11 12.14
N CYS A 93 14.17 8.43 11.01
CA CYS A 93 15.43 7.95 10.47
C CYS A 93 16.13 8.97 9.60
N LYS A 94 15.41 10.02 9.16
CA LYS A 94 15.94 11.06 8.27
C LYS A 94 16.48 10.47 6.97
N GLU A 95 15.74 9.52 6.42
CA GLU A 95 16.09 8.83 5.18
C GLU A 95 14.91 8.83 4.21
N ASN A 96 15.25 8.83 2.92
CA ASN A 96 14.34 8.50 1.84
C ASN A 96 14.47 7.02 1.46
N TYR A 97 13.38 6.44 0.95
CA TYR A 97 13.35 5.07 0.46
C TYR A 97 12.63 5.02 -0.90
N GLY A 98 13.15 4.24 -1.82
CA GLY A 98 12.47 3.82 -3.04
C GLY A 98 11.63 2.58 -2.78
N TYR A 99 10.44 2.56 -3.36
CA TYR A 99 9.52 1.43 -3.29
C TYR A 99 9.03 1.04 -4.68
N LEU A 100 9.16 -0.23 -5.04
CA LEU A 100 8.65 -0.76 -6.30
C LEU A 100 7.65 -1.89 -6.02
N TRP A 101 6.48 -1.77 -6.66
CA TRP A 101 5.44 -2.78 -6.64
C TRP A 101 5.20 -3.34 -8.03
N VAL A 102 5.26 -4.66 -8.17
CA VAL A 102 4.95 -5.38 -9.42
C VAL A 102 3.47 -5.77 -9.42
N TRP A 103 2.75 -5.44 -10.49
CA TRP A 103 1.32 -5.72 -10.58
C TRP A 103 1.05 -7.21 -10.87
N ASP A 104 -0.01 -7.76 -10.28
CA ASP A 104 -0.43 -9.15 -10.50
C ASP A 104 -0.68 -9.43 -11.99
N SER A 105 -1.29 -8.49 -12.70
CA SER A 105 -1.55 -8.56 -14.14
C SER A 105 -0.30 -8.78 -15.00
N PHE A 106 0.89 -8.44 -14.49
CA PHE A 106 2.16 -8.78 -15.11
C PHE A 106 2.76 -10.04 -14.49
N ARG A 107 2.81 -10.13 -13.15
CA ARG A 107 3.50 -11.20 -12.42
C ARG A 107 2.93 -12.58 -12.71
N ASP A 108 1.61 -12.73 -12.79
CA ASP A 108 0.94 -14.03 -12.84
C ASP A 108 1.26 -14.84 -14.11
N GLY A 109 1.72 -14.17 -15.18
CA GLY A 109 2.19 -14.80 -16.42
C GLY A 109 3.66 -14.56 -16.74
N ALA A 110 4.39 -13.87 -15.88
CA ALA A 110 5.77 -13.49 -16.15
C ALA A 110 6.74 -14.64 -15.84
N LYS A 111 7.72 -14.83 -16.73
CA LYS A 111 8.99 -15.45 -16.36
C LYS A 111 9.66 -14.61 -15.25
N PRO A 112 10.64 -15.17 -14.51
CA PRO A 112 11.42 -14.38 -13.57
C PRO A 112 11.98 -13.10 -14.20
N TYR A 113 12.11 -12.05 -13.41
CA TYR A 113 12.52 -10.73 -13.86
C TYR A 113 13.60 -10.15 -12.95
N ASP A 114 14.36 -9.20 -13.49
CA ASP A 114 15.25 -8.38 -12.70
C ASP A 114 14.53 -7.11 -12.26
N VAL A 115 14.80 -6.67 -11.03
CA VAL A 115 14.29 -5.42 -10.47
C VAL A 115 15.43 -4.66 -9.84
N THR A 116 15.43 -3.34 -10.02
CA THR A 116 16.25 -2.41 -9.23
C THR A 116 15.36 -1.32 -8.67
N VAL A 117 15.60 -0.87 -7.44
CA VAL A 117 14.90 0.26 -6.83
C VAL A 117 15.85 1.07 -5.96
N GLY A 118 15.68 2.40 -5.97
CA GLY A 118 16.50 3.34 -5.21
C GLY A 118 15.86 4.72 -5.12
N VAL A 119 16.65 5.69 -4.66
CA VAL A 119 16.28 7.11 -4.60
C VAL A 119 17.25 7.89 -5.47
N TYR A 120 16.76 8.46 -6.56
CA TYR A 120 17.55 9.34 -7.41
C TYR A 120 17.60 10.74 -6.80
N SER A 121 18.80 11.28 -6.67
CA SER A 121 19.03 12.65 -6.21
C SER A 121 19.36 13.56 -7.37
N TYR A 122 18.59 14.64 -7.50
CA TYR A 122 18.84 15.69 -8.49
C TYR A 122 19.97 16.64 -8.07
N ASN A 123 20.47 16.53 -6.84
CA ASN A 123 21.52 17.41 -6.32
C ASN A 123 22.91 16.94 -6.77
N ASP A 124 23.12 15.63 -6.84
CA ASP A 124 24.40 15.01 -7.19
C ASP A 124 24.34 14.09 -8.42
N ASP A 125 23.17 14.03 -9.09
CA ASP A 125 22.91 13.21 -10.28
C ASP A 125 23.22 11.71 -10.07
N SER A 126 22.86 11.18 -8.90
CA SER A 126 23.16 9.78 -8.55
C SER A 126 22.00 9.05 -7.86
N VAL A 127 22.05 7.72 -7.88
CA VAL A 127 21.06 6.85 -7.22
C VAL A 127 21.61 6.38 -5.88
N HIS A 128 20.87 6.67 -4.82
CA HIS A 128 21.19 6.32 -3.44
C HIS A 128 20.30 5.19 -2.92
N GLY A 129 20.83 4.43 -1.96
CA GLY A 129 20.11 3.33 -1.31
C GLY A 129 19.73 2.18 -2.26
N GLU A 130 20.33 2.11 -3.45
CA GLU A 130 19.94 1.17 -4.50
C GLU A 130 20.01 -0.29 -4.03
N ARG A 131 19.03 -1.09 -4.47
CA ARG A 131 19.04 -2.55 -4.35
C ARG A 131 18.58 -3.18 -5.64
N SER A 132 19.15 -4.36 -5.94
CA SER A 132 18.82 -5.14 -7.12
C SER A 132 18.51 -6.59 -6.78
N TRP A 133 17.57 -7.17 -7.53
CA TRP A 133 17.22 -8.58 -7.50
C TRP A 133 17.29 -9.12 -8.92
N LYS A 134 17.89 -10.31 -9.05
CA LYS A 134 18.03 -11.02 -10.32
C LYS A 134 17.12 -12.23 -10.35
N ALA A 135 16.50 -12.47 -11.50
CA ALA A 135 15.62 -13.62 -11.73
C ALA A 135 14.63 -13.88 -10.57
N THR A 136 13.97 -12.83 -10.08
CA THR A 136 12.99 -12.90 -9.00
C THR A 136 11.56 -13.05 -9.54
N THR A 137 10.67 -13.55 -8.69
CA THR A 137 9.21 -13.56 -8.89
C THR A 137 8.48 -12.74 -7.82
N GLY A 138 9.23 -11.99 -7.00
CA GLY A 138 8.72 -11.21 -5.89
C GLY A 138 7.87 -10.00 -6.33
N GLN A 139 6.97 -9.56 -5.46
CA GLN A 139 6.05 -8.46 -5.79
C GLN A 139 6.44 -7.11 -5.21
N GLU A 140 7.06 -7.15 -4.04
CA GLU A 140 7.34 -6.00 -3.19
C GLU A 140 8.86 -5.82 -3.09
N PHE A 141 9.33 -4.60 -3.39
CA PHE A 141 10.74 -4.27 -3.33
C PHE A 141 10.95 -2.92 -2.65
N TRP A 142 11.84 -2.90 -1.67
CA TRP A 142 12.24 -1.71 -0.93
C TRP A 142 13.73 -1.48 -1.11
N SER A 143 14.13 -0.25 -1.38
CA SER A 143 15.53 0.17 -1.37
C SER A 143 16.07 0.15 0.07
N ASN A 144 17.38 0.31 0.23
CA ASN A 144 17.94 0.73 1.52
C ASN A 144 17.55 2.18 1.82
N GLY A 145 17.77 2.63 3.06
CA GLY A 145 17.70 4.05 3.40
C GLY A 145 18.72 4.88 2.64
N ALA A 146 18.29 6.03 2.15
CA ALA A 146 19.12 7.01 1.47
C ALA A 146 19.15 8.30 2.29
N ASP A 147 20.32 8.67 2.81
CA ASP A 147 20.55 9.94 3.52
C ASP A 147 20.57 11.12 2.53
N THR A 148 19.40 11.49 2.06
CA THR A 148 19.19 12.44 0.95
C THR A 148 18.03 13.40 1.25
N VAL A 149 17.67 13.57 2.52
CA VAL A 149 16.48 14.33 2.93
C VAL A 149 16.63 15.84 2.74
N SER A 150 17.86 16.32 2.61
CA SER A 150 18.20 17.69 2.21
C SER A 150 18.24 17.87 0.68
N HIS A 151 18.08 16.79 -0.09
CA HIS A 151 18.16 16.82 -1.54
C HIS A 151 16.76 16.85 -2.17
N CYS A 152 16.68 17.45 -3.35
CA CYS A 152 15.58 17.16 -4.25
C CYS A 152 15.73 15.72 -4.77
N THR A 153 14.73 14.89 -4.56
CA THR A 153 14.81 13.43 -4.84
C THR A 153 13.56 12.90 -5.54
N ALA A 154 13.70 11.74 -6.18
CA ALA A 154 12.59 10.92 -6.66
C ALA A 154 12.89 9.45 -6.38
N GLY A 155 11.87 8.65 -6.06
CA GLY A 155 12.00 7.20 -6.11
C GLY A 155 12.21 6.76 -7.56
N VAL A 156 13.19 5.89 -7.79
CA VAL A 156 13.51 5.34 -9.12
C VAL A 156 13.45 3.82 -9.07
N GLY A 157 13.00 3.22 -10.17
CA GLY A 157 13.02 1.77 -10.27
C GLY A 157 12.95 1.27 -11.69
N THR A 158 13.48 0.06 -11.87
CA THR A 158 13.52 -0.64 -13.15
C THR A 158 12.97 -2.05 -13.01
N LEU A 159 12.40 -2.56 -14.10
CA LEU A 159 11.94 -3.94 -14.22
C LEU A 159 12.33 -4.48 -15.60
N ARG A 160 13.01 -5.63 -15.62
CA ARG A 160 13.40 -6.31 -16.86
C ARG A 160 12.93 -7.77 -16.85
N PRO A 161 11.93 -8.14 -17.66
CA PRO A 161 11.55 -9.54 -17.82
C PRO A 161 12.69 -10.37 -18.41
N ALA A 162 12.80 -11.66 -18.05
CA ALA A 162 13.75 -12.56 -18.69
C ALA A 162 13.60 -12.55 -20.22
N GLY A 163 14.73 -12.45 -20.92
CA GLY A 163 14.78 -12.37 -22.38
C GLY A 163 14.57 -10.96 -22.95
N ALA A 164 14.22 -9.96 -22.13
CA ALA A 164 14.16 -8.58 -22.60
C ALA A 164 15.57 -7.96 -22.70
N PRO A 165 15.88 -7.27 -23.82
CA PRO A 165 17.20 -6.65 -24.03
C PRO A 165 17.45 -5.44 -23.11
N GLN A 166 16.41 -4.64 -22.82
CA GLN A 166 16.50 -3.49 -21.91
C GLN A 166 15.44 -3.55 -20.79
N PRO A 167 15.72 -2.96 -19.61
CA PRO A 167 14.70 -2.73 -18.60
C PRO A 167 13.70 -1.64 -19.04
N SER A 168 12.46 -1.76 -18.57
CA SER A 168 11.55 -0.62 -18.45
C SER A 168 11.83 0.09 -17.12
N GLN A 169 11.63 1.41 -17.06
CA GLN A 169 11.92 2.20 -15.87
C GLN A 169 10.87 3.29 -15.65
N ALA A 170 10.80 3.78 -14.41
CA ALA A 170 10.03 4.96 -14.06
C ALA A 170 10.66 5.68 -12.86
N VAL A 171 10.30 6.95 -12.74
CA VAL A 171 10.60 7.78 -11.57
C VAL A 171 9.29 8.28 -10.96
N SER A 172 9.23 8.40 -9.63
CA SER A 172 8.15 9.09 -8.95
C SER A 172 8.28 10.61 -9.15
N GLN A 173 7.29 11.36 -8.67
CA GLN A 173 7.37 12.81 -8.65
C GLN A 173 8.63 13.28 -7.89
N LYS A 174 9.34 14.26 -8.45
CA LYS A 174 10.42 14.98 -7.77
C LYS A 174 9.88 15.68 -6.51
N ARG A 175 10.56 15.47 -5.39
CA ARG A 175 10.28 16.07 -4.08
C ARG A 175 11.47 16.88 -3.61
N CYS A 176 11.18 18.15 -3.33
CA CYS A 176 11.92 19.06 -2.49
C CYS A 176 10.91 19.58 -1.44
#